data_AF-A4NXR2-F1
#
_entry.id   AF-A4NXR2-F1
#
_cell.length_a   1.000
_cell.length_b   1.000
_cell.length_c   1.000
_cell.angle_alpha   90.00
_cell.angle_beta   90.00
_cell.angle_gamma   90.00
#
_symmetry.space_group_name_H-M   'P 1'
#
loop_
_entity.id
_entity.type
_entity.pdbx_description
1 polymer ?
#
loop_
_entity_poly.entity_id
_entity_poly.type
_entity_poly.pdbx_seq_one_letter_code
_entity_poly.pdbx_strand_id
1 'polypeptide(L)'
;MTEKNNSSSIEEKYQERTANLRKTKRISPFWLLPFIALCIGAILFFQIVKERGTSITITFTNGSGIVADKTQIRYQGLQIGIVKEVHFTDNLQKVEVVANINPEASSILRENTKFWLVQPNVSLAGISGLDSLVSGNYITLQPGDGDREDEFIAEEQGPIAQVSAGDLLIHLISDDLGSISIGASVYFKKLPVGKIYDYRINKNNKVEIDVVIDKAYAKFVKKIHAFGILVALTRTLAQQA
;
A
#
# COMPACT_ATOMS: atom_id res chain seq x y z
N MET A 1 78.84 -17.97 93.31
CA MET A 1 79.47 -18.46 92.08
C MET A 1 78.45 -19.24 91.25
N THR A 2 78.43 -19.00 89.93
CA THR A 2 77.89 -19.82 88.80
C THR A 2 76.39 -20.15 88.83
N GLU A 3 75.52 -19.41 88.13
CA GLU A 3 75.28 -19.36 86.66
C GLU A 3 74.80 -20.69 86.05
N LYS A 4 73.49 -20.75 85.72
CA LYS A 4 73.01 -21.43 84.51
C LYS A 4 71.62 -20.93 84.09
N ASN A 5 71.66 -20.00 83.15
CA ASN A 5 70.85 -19.89 81.94
C ASN A 5 69.57 -20.76 81.87
N ASN A 6 68.39 -20.12 81.94
CA ASN A 6 67.11 -20.71 81.54
C ASN A 6 66.53 -19.93 80.35
N SER A 7 67.22 -20.04 79.22
CA SER A 7 66.73 -19.72 77.89
C SER A 7 65.70 -20.76 77.46
N SER A 8 64.43 -20.61 77.89
CA SER A 8 63.34 -21.48 77.42
C SER A 8 61.95 -20.85 77.59
N SER A 9 61.72 -19.67 77.01
CA SER A 9 60.38 -19.07 76.99
C SER A 9 60.04 -18.31 75.70
N ILE A 10 60.68 -18.65 74.57
CA ILE A 10 60.32 -18.12 73.24
C ILE A 10 60.26 -19.24 72.20
N GLU A 11 59.59 -20.36 72.48
CA GLU A 11 59.24 -21.36 71.45
C GLU A 11 57.84 -21.96 71.67
N GLU A 12 56.86 -21.14 72.05
CA GLU A 12 55.46 -21.57 71.94
C GLU A 12 54.67 -20.71 70.96
N LYS A 13 54.32 -21.38 69.86
CA LYS A 13 53.01 -21.30 69.18
C LYS A 13 52.88 -20.34 67.99
N TYR A 14 53.66 -20.60 66.95
CA TYR A 14 53.19 -20.34 65.58
C TYR A 14 52.27 -21.48 65.15
N GLN A 15 51.00 -21.40 65.54
CA GLN A 15 49.96 -22.14 64.82
C GLN A 15 49.82 -21.49 63.44
N GLU A 16 50.26 -22.20 62.40
CA GLU A 16 49.90 -21.86 61.03
C GLU A 16 48.37 -21.91 60.90
N ARG A 17 47.73 -20.75 60.98
CA ARG A 17 46.34 -20.60 60.55
C ARG A 17 46.34 -20.69 59.03
N THR A 18 46.12 -21.88 58.49
CA THR A 18 45.83 -22.04 57.07
C THR A 18 44.53 -21.30 56.76
N ALA A 19 44.66 -20.09 56.23
CA ALA A 19 43.53 -19.27 55.83
C ALA A 19 42.83 -19.95 54.65
N ASN A 20 41.67 -20.55 54.92
CA ASN A 20 40.81 -21.08 53.86
C ASN A 20 40.18 -19.88 53.13
N LEU A 21 40.83 -19.46 52.04
CA LEU A 21 40.41 -18.36 51.18
C LEU A 21 39.12 -18.77 50.46
N ARG A 22 37.96 -18.49 51.10
CA ARG A 22 36.66 -18.54 50.44
C ARG A 22 36.63 -17.46 49.36
N LYS A 23 36.99 -17.82 48.12
CA LYS A 23 36.86 -16.96 46.94
C LYS A 23 35.38 -16.65 46.70
N THR A 24 34.90 -15.57 47.28
CA THR A 24 33.60 -15.02 46.90
C THR A 24 33.80 -14.27 45.60
N LYS A 25 33.36 -14.83 44.45
CA LYS A 25 33.23 -14.07 43.21
C LYS A 25 32.07 -13.08 43.39
N ARG A 26 32.36 -11.93 43.99
CA ARG A 26 31.44 -10.79 43.99
C ARG A 26 31.68 -10.04 42.70
N ILE A 27 30.92 -10.39 41.67
CA ILE A 27 30.79 -9.54 40.49
C ILE A 27 30.07 -8.29 40.98
N SER A 28 30.73 -7.13 40.93
CA SER A 28 30.17 -5.88 41.44
C SER A 28 28.83 -5.60 40.74
N PRO A 29 27.76 -5.25 41.48
CA PRO A 29 26.45 -4.91 40.90
C PRO A 29 26.51 -3.78 39.87
N PHE A 30 27.54 -2.94 39.92
CA PHE A 30 27.82 -1.90 38.93
C PHE A 30 28.01 -2.41 37.50
N TRP A 31 28.34 -3.70 37.29
CA TRP A 31 28.48 -4.27 35.95
C TRP A 31 27.12 -4.62 35.29
N LEU A 32 26.01 -4.58 36.04
CA LEU A 32 24.66 -4.65 35.46
C LEU A 32 24.31 -3.37 34.69
N LEU A 33 24.81 -2.22 35.12
CA LEU A 33 24.51 -0.92 34.48
C LEU A 33 24.87 -0.90 32.97
N PRO A 34 26.08 -1.27 32.52
CA PRO A 34 26.40 -1.32 31.10
C PRO A 34 25.59 -2.37 30.33
N PHE A 35 25.27 -3.50 30.96
CA PHE A 35 24.46 -4.54 30.33
C PHE A 35 23.01 -4.08 30.12
N ILE A 36 22.42 -3.42 31.12
CA ILE A 36 21.07 -2.83 31.02
C ILE A 36 21.04 -1.74 29.95
N ALA A 37 22.03 -0.85 29.94
CA ALA A 37 22.15 0.18 28.91
C ALA A 37 22.28 -0.43 27.49
N LEU A 38 23.07 -1.50 27.34
CA LEU A 38 23.19 -2.25 26.09
C LEU A 38 21.86 -2.89 25.67
N CYS A 39 21.12 -3.51 26.60
CA CYS A 39 19.82 -4.10 26.32
C CYS A 39 18.80 -3.04 25.88
N ILE A 40 18.73 -1.89 26.57
CA ILE A 40 17.85 -0.78 26.18
C ILE A 40 18.24 -0.24 24.80
N GLY A 41 19.53 -0.02 24.56
CA GLY A 41 20.03 0.42 23.27
C GLY A 41 19.69 -0.56 22.15
N ALA A 42 19.84 -1.87 22.38
CA ALA A 42 19.45 -2.91 21.44
C ALA A 42 17.93 -2.90 21.17
N ILE A 43 17.09 -2.76 22.20
CA ILE A 43 15.64 -2.69 22.04
C ILE A 43 15.24 -1.46 21.21
N LEU A 44 15.76 -0.28 21.54
CA LEU A 44 15.48 0.96 20.80
C LEU A 44 15.96 0.86 19.35
N PHE A 45 17.14 0.27 19.12
CA PHE A 45 17.68 0.03 17.78
C PHE A 45 16.78 -0.91 16.97
N PHE A 46 16.32 -2.02 17.55
CA PHE A 46 15.40 -2.94 16.90
C PHE A 46 14.04 -2.30 16.61
N GLN A 47 13.53 -1.44 17.50
CA GLN A 47 12.31 -0.67 17.26
C GLN A 47 12.48 0.28 16.07
N ILE A 48 13.60 1.02 16.01
CA ILE A 48 13.90 1.93 14.90
C ILE A 48 13.96 1.19 13.55
N VAL A 49 14.42 -0.06 13.53
CA VAL A 49 14.52 -0.84 12.29
C VAL A 49 13.15 -1.35 11.86
N LYS A 50 12.29 -1.76 12.80
CA LYS A 50 10.93 -2.26 12.50
C LYS A 50 9.97 -1.15 12.07
N GLU A 51 10.16 0.08 12.54
CA GLU A 51 9.31 1.23 12.21
C GLU A 51 9.67 1.90 10.88
N ARG A 52 10.79 1.52 10.27
CA ARG A 52 11.14 1.96 8.91
C ARG A 52 10.17 1.30 7.94
N GLY A 53 9.33 2.12 7.30
CA GLY A 53 8.48 1.68 6.19
C GLY A 53 9.28 0.98 5.09
N THR A 54 8.57 0.23 4.25
CA THR A 54 9.16 -0.47 3.11
C THR A 54 9.35 0.52 1.96
N SER A 55 10.59 0.70 1.52
CA SER A 55 10.86 1.43 0.27
C SER A 55 10.57 0.53 -0.91
N ILE A 56 9.74 0.99 -1.84
CA ILE A 56 9.45 0.32 -3.11
C ILE A 56 9.79 1.22 -4.28
N THR A 57 10.02 0.60 -5.43
CA THR A 57 10.28 1.27 -6.70
C THR A 57 9.14 0.96 -7.66
N ILE A 58 8.53 1.99 -8.24
CA ILE A 58 7.45 1.85 -9.22
C ILE A 58 7.83 2.56 -10.52
N THR A 59 7.89 1.81 -11.62
CA THR A 59 8.22 2.34 -12.94
C THR A 59 6.95 2.69 -13.72
N PHE A 60 6.79 3.96 -14.11
CA PHE A 60 5.69 4.46 -14.93
C PHE A 60 6.16 4.77 -16.36
N THR A 61 5.31 4.50 -17.35
CA THR A 61 5.51 4.99 -18.74
C THR A 61 5.36 6.52 -18.81
N ASN A 62 4.47 7.08 -17.99
CA ASN A 62 4.26 8.52 -17.87
C ASN A 62 4.05 8.89 -16.40
N GLY A 63 4.96 9.70 -15.84
CA GLY A 63 4.90 10.17 -14.45
C GLY A 63 4.27 11.56 -14.27
N SER A 64 3.54 12.08 -15.26
CA SER A 64 3.00 13.45 -15.22
C SER A 64 2.13 13.68 -13.99
N GLY A 65 2.52 14.69 -13.20
CA GLY A 65 1.85 15.09 -11.97
C GLY A 65 2.13 14.20 -10.76
N ILE A 66 3.12 13.30 -10.82
CA ILE A 66 3.72 12.66 -9.65
C ILE A 66 4.78 13.60 -9.06
N VAL A 67 4.70 13.87 -7.77
CA VAL A 67 5.58 14.81 -7.07
C VAL A 67 6.08 14.19 -5.77
N ALA A 68 7.39 14.24 -5.57
CA ALA A 68 8.05 13.83 -4.33
C ALA A 68 7.45 14.53 -3.10
N ASP A 69 7.29 13.78 -2.02
CA ASP A 69 6.69 14.20 -0.74
C ASP A 69 5.27 14.78 -0.81
N LYS A 70 4.59 14.65 -1.95
CA LYS A 70 3.23 15.15 -2.15
C LYS A 70 2.27 14.08 -2.68
N THR A 71 2.71 13.27 -3.64
CA THR A 71 1.88 12.19 -4.19
C THR A 71 1.77 11.06 -3.18
N GLN A 72 0.52 10.77 -2.80
CA GLN A 72 0.20 9.71 -1.86
C GLN A 72 -0.05 8.39 -2.57
N ILE A 73 0.31 7.29 -1.91
CA ILE A 73 -0.11 5.95 -2.31
C ILE A 73 -1.31 5.58 -1.45
N ARG A 74 -2.42 5.22 -2.10
CA ARG A 74 -3.69 4.92 -1.45
C ARG A 74 -4.16 3.50 -1.77
N TYR A 75 -4.77 2.85 -0.80
CA TYR A 75 -5.49 1.60 -0.99
C TYR A 75 -6.89 1.76 -0.39
N GLN A 76 -7.93 1.50 -1.19
CA GLN A 76 -9.34 1.68 -0.78
C GLN A 76 -9.63 3.08 -0.21
N GLY A 77 -8.96 4.10 -0.72
CA GLY A 77 -9.10 5.49 -0.26
C GLY A 77 -8.28 5.86 0.99
N LEU A 78 -7.65 4.89 1.66
CA LEU A 78 -6.76 5.12 2.80
C LEU A 78 -5.32 5.34 2.33
N GLN A 79 -4.62 6.32 2.91
CA GLN A 79 -3.21 6.54 2.62
C GLN A 79 -2.37 5.44 3.29
N ILE A 80 -1.57 4.74 2.47
CA ILE A 80 -0.68 3.65 2.90
C ILE A 80 0.79 3.95 2.64
N GLY A 81 1.10 5.04 1.95
CA GLY A 81 2.47 5.44 1.67
C GLY A 81 2.57 6.81 1.00
N ILE A 82 3.79 7.22 0.72
CA ILE A 82 4.10 8.50 0.09
C ILE A 82 5.29 8.36 -0.85
N VAL A 83 5.22 9.04 -2.00
CA VAL A 83 6.34 9.14 -2.93
C VAL A 83 7.47 9.94 -2.29
N LYS A 84 8.70 9.43 -2.36
CA LYS A 84 9.91 10.07 -1.83
C LYS A 84 10.78 10.65 -2.92
N GLU A 85 10.96 9.93 -4.01
CA GLU A 85 11.80 10.39 -5.12
C GLU A 85 11.15 10.06 -6.45
N VAL A 86 11.46 10.88 -7.46
CA VAL A 86 10.98 10.73 -8.83
C VAL A 86 12.15 11.00 -9.74
N HIS A 87 12.58 9.99 -10.49
CA HIS A 87 13.71 10.06 -11.41
C HIS A 87 13.25 9.67 -12.81
N PHE A 88 13.91 10.19 -13.83
CA PHE A 88 13.77 9.64 -15.18
C PHE A 88 14.77 8.51 -15.36
N THR A 89 14.38 7.48 -16.11
CA THR A 89 15.32 6.44 -16.54
C THR A 89 16.34 7.03 -17.52
N ASP A 90 17.48 6.38 -17.71
CA ASP A 90 18.60 6.86 -18.54
C ASP A 90 18.22 7.26 -19.98
N ASN A 91 17.13 6.68 -20.51
CA ASN A 91 16.60 6.96 -21.84
C ASN A 91 15.49 8.03 -21.87
N LEU A 92 15.13 8.63 -20.73
CA LEU A 92 14.03 9.59 -20.55
C LEU A 92 12.64 9.07 -21.00
N GLN A 93 12.48 7.77 -21.24
CA GLN A 93 11.23 7.18 -21.71
C GLN A 93 10.31 6.73 -20.59
N LYS A 94 10.86 6.52 -19.38
CA LYS A 94 10.12 6.06 -18.22
C LYS A 94 10.48 6.91 -17.01
N VAL A 95 9.59 6.86 -16.02
CA VAL A 95 9.73 7.56 -14.75
C VAL A 95 9.79 6.52 -13.65
N GLU A 96 10.88 6.51 -12.91
CA GLU A 96 11.09 5.67 -11.74
C GLU A 96 10.67 6.45 -10.49
N VAL A 97 9.76 5.87 -9.72
CA VAL A 97 9.18 6.50 -8.53
C VAL A 97 9.54 5.66 -7.32
N VAL A 98 10.35 6.23 -6.43
CA VAL A 98 10.69 5.60 -5.14
C VAL A 98 9.66 6.07 -4.12
N ALA A 99 9.01 5.14 -3.45
CA ALA A 99 7.99 5.44 -2.46
C ALA A 99 8.20 4.67 -1.16
N ASN A 100 7.80 5.28 -0.05
CA ASN A 100 7.84 4.65 1.25
C ASN A 100 6.43 4.21 1.65
N ILE A 101 6.27 2.91 1.90
CA ILE A 101 5.03 2.25 2.30
C ILE A 101 5.05 1.95 3.79
N ASN A 102 3.94 2.23 4.47
CA ASN A 102 3.78 1.94 5.87
C ASN A 102 3.93 0.43 6.15
N PRO A 103 4.58 0.01 7.25
CA PRO A 103 4.78 -1.41 7.57
C PRO A 103 3.48 -2.24 7.59
N GLU A 104 2.36 -1.62 7.96
CA GLU A 104 1.02 -2.24 8.00
C GLU A 104 0.55 -2.68 6.60
N ALA A 105 0.95 -1.95 5.56
CA ALA A 105 0.61 -2.22 4.16
C ALA A 105 1.71 -3.01 3.42
N SER A 106 2.78 -3.43 4.09
CA SER A 106 3.82 -4.24 3.43
C SER A 106 3.32 -5.63 3.00
N SER A 107 2.22 -6.12 3.58
CA SER A 107 1.66 -7.45 3.29
C SER A 107 0.98 -7.57 1.92
N ILE A 108 0.60 -6.44 1.32
CA ILE A 108 -0.04 -6.35 0.00
C ILE A 108 0.95 -6.03 -1.13
N LEU A 109 2.24 -5.90 -0.82
CA LEU A 109 3.33 -5.74 -1.78
C LEU A 109 3.83 -7.13 -2.22
N ARG A 110 3.30 -7.61 -3.35
CA ARG A 110 3.55 -8.96 -3.87
C ARG A 110 3.76 -8.90 -5.38
N GLU A 111 4.41 -9.91 -5.95
CA GLU A 111 4.74 -9.99 -7.38
C GLU A 111 3.59 -9.58 -8.33
N ASN A 112 2.35 -9.99 -8.03
CA ASN A 112 1.20 -9.69 -8.89
C ASN A 112 0.40 -8.44 -8.46
N THR A 113 0.93 -7.61 -7.57
CA THR A 113 0.30 -6.36 -7.16
C THR A 113 0.44 -5.31 -8.27
N LYS A 114 -0.70 -4.78 -8.71
CA LYS A 114 -0.78 -3.83 -9.81
C LYS A 114 -0.90 -2.42 -9.29
N PHE A 115 -0.09 -1.50 -9.80
CA PHE A 115 -0.14 -0.08 -9.47
C PHE A 115 -0.61 0.75 -10.65
N TRP A 116 -1.33 1.84 -10.41
CA TRP A 116 -1.68 2.81 -11.45
C TRP A 116 -1.85 4.21 -10.87
N LEU A 117 -1.68 5.23 -11.71
CA LEU A 117 -1.87 6.63 -11.35
C LEU A 117 -3.33 7.03 -11.57
N VAL A 118 -3.97 7.61 -10.55
CA VAL A 118 -5.31 8.18 -10.67
C VAL A 118 -5.19 9.69 -10.79
N GLN A 119 -5.66 10.20 -11.94
CA GLN A 119 -5.76 11.63 -12.22
C GLN A 119 -7.25 12.02 -12.14
N PRO A 120 -7.65 12.91 -11.21
CA PRO A 120 -9.05 13.32 -11.10
C PRO A 120 -9.46 14.13 -12.35
N ASN A 121 -10.50 13.66 -13.04
CA ASN A 121 -11.11 14.41 -14.13
C ASN A 121 -11.94 15.57 -13.55
N VAL A 122 -11.45 16.81 -13.73
CA VAL A 122 -12.19 18.01 -13.31
C VAL A 122 -13.30 18.28 -14.31
N SER A 123 -14.45 17.63 -14.14
CA SER A 123 -15.67 18.05 -14.81
C SER A 123 -16.17 19.33 -14.14
N LEU A 124 -16.20 20.43 -14.89
CA LEU A 124 -16.59 21.79 -14.48
C LEU A 124 -18.11 21.92 -14.19
N ALA A 125 -18.72 20.90 -13.59
CA ALA A 125 -20.13 20.88 -13.25
C ALA A 125 -20.32 21.33 -11.80
N GLY A 126 -20.60 22.63 -11.62
CA GLY A 126 -21.31 23.15 -10.45
C GLY A 126 -20.46 23.26 -9.17
N ILE A 127 -19.74 24.36 -9.08
CA ILE A 127 -19.24 24.96 -7.83
C ILE A 127 -20.23 24.83 -6.66
N SER A 128 -19.85 24.04 -5.64
CA SER A 128 -20.17 24.25 -4.23
C SER A 128 -19.26 23.35 -3.38
N GLY A 129 -18.26 23.94 -2.72
CA GLY A 129 -17.30 23.25 -1.84
C GLY A 129 -15.86 23.23 -2.35
N LEU A 130 -15.19 24.39 -2.29
CA LEU A 130 -13.79 24.58 -2.72
C LEU A 130 -12.75 23.73 -1.96
N ASP A 131 -13.12 23.01 -0.91
CA ASP A 131 -12.20 22.15 -0.15
C ASP A 131 -11.97 20.76 -0.79
N SER A 132 -12.79 20.34 -1.75
CA SER A 132 -12.68 19.01 -2.39
C SER A 132 -11.75 18.98 -3.62
N LEU A 133 -11.31 20.15 -4.10
CA LEU A 133 -10.60 20.30 -5.37
C LEU A 133 -9.08 20.05 -5.31
N VAL A 134 -8.53 19.63 -4.18
CA VAL A 134 -7.07 19.53 -3.97
C VAL A 134 -6.66 18.15 -3.44
N SER A 135 -7.26 17.06 -3.92
CA SER A 135 -6.69 15.73 -3.61
C SER A 135 -5.43 15.40 -4.41
N GLY A 136 -5.10 16.20 -5.44
CA GLY A 136 -3.95 15.95 -6.32
C GLY A 136 -4.03 14.59 -7.02
N ASN A 137 -3.03 14.29 -7.85
CA ASN A 137 -2.86 12.94 -8.36
C ASN A 137 -2.43 12.02 -7.22
N TYR A 138 -2.94 10.80 -7.19
CA TYR A 138 -2.53 9.78 -6.24
C TYR A 138 -2.28 8.46 -6.96
N ILE A 139 -1.39 7.66 -6.42
CA ILE A 139 -1.13 6.30 -6.90
C ILE A 139 -2.01 5.36 -6.09
N THR A 140 -2.59 4.37 -6.73
CA THR A 140 -3.36 3.32 -6.07
C THR A 140 -2.90 1.95 -6.56
N LEU A 141 -3.32 0.91 -5.85
CA LEU A 141 -2.95 -0.46 -6.17
C LEU A 141 -4.10 -1.45 -6.02
N GLN A 142 -3.95 -2.60 -6.67
CA GLN A 142 -4.71 -3.82 -6.44
C GLN A 142 -3.74 -4.90 -5.94
N PRO A 143 -3.94 -5.43 -4.71
CA PRO A 143 -3.12 -6.52 -4.20
C PRO A 143 -3.22 -7.75 -5.11
N GLY A 144 -2.09 -8.37 -5.37
CA GLY A 144 -2.01 -9.66 -6.05
C GLY A 144 -1.48 -10.77 -5.14
N ASP A 145 -1.36 -11.95 -5.70
CA ASP A 145 -0.72 -13.11 -5.06
C ASP A 145 0.77 -13.19 -5.43
N GLY A 146 1.46 -14.21 -4.92
CA GLY A 146 2.89 -14.44 -5.17
C GLY A 146 3.77 -14.05 -4.00
N ASP A 147 5.08 -14.12 -4.23
CA ASP A 147 6.08 -13.78 -3.21
C ASP A 147 6.15 -12.26 -2.99
N ARG A 148 6.88 -11.87 -1.94
CA ARG A 148 7.07 -10.45 -1.62
C ARG A 148 7.95 -9.81 -2.70
N GLU A 149 7.50 -8.68 -3.21
CA GLU A 149 8.18 -7.90 -4.25
C GLU A 149 8.27 -6.44 -3.82
N ASP A 150 9.38 -5.78 -4.16
CA ASP A 150 9.61 -4.37 -3.85
C ASP A 150 9.78 -3.52 -5.14
N GLU A 151 9.89 -4.15 -6.32
CA GLU A 151 9.94 -3.49 -7.63
C GLU A 151 8.69 -3.75 -8.46
N PHE A 152 8.08 -2.68 -8.98
CA PHE A 152 6.82 -2.75 -9.70
C PHE A 152 6.85 -1.98 -11.01
N ILE A 153 6.08 -2.46 -11.98
CA ILE A 153 5.77 -1.74 -13.21
C ILE A 153 4.32 -1.25 -13.07
N ALA A 154 4.11 0.05 -13.20
CA ALA A 154 2.77 0.62 -13.16
C ALA A 154 2.03 0.34 -14.46
N GLU A 155 0.77 -0.04 -14.31
CA GLU A 155 -0.20 -0.14 -15.39
C GLU A 155 -0.70 1.26 -15.76
N GLU A 156 -0.98 1.49 -17.04
CA GLU A 156 -1.52 2.77 -17.51
C GLU A 156 -2.91 3.05 -16.91
N GLN A 157 -3.68 1.98 -16.72
CA GLN A 157 -5.01 2.03 -16.15
C GLN A 157 -5.14 0.91 -15.14
N GLY A 158 -5.92 1.18 -14.10
CA GLY A 158 -6.21 0.17 -13.10
C GLY A 158 -6.89 -1.05 -13.72
N PRO A 159 -6.80 -2.20 -13.03
CA PRO A 159 -7.65 -3.35 -13.33
C PRO A 159 -9.08 -2.83 -13.31
N ILE A 160 -9.78 -3.04 -14.42
CA ILE A 160 -11.17 -2.64 -14.56
C ILE A 160 -11.87 -3.24 -13.33
N ALA A 161 -12.53 -2.39 -12.53
CA ALA A 161 -12.93 -2.71 -11.17
C ALA A 161 -13.57 -4.10 -11.12
N GLN A 162 -12.99 -5.09 -10.42
CA GLN A 162 -13.56 -6.43 -10.44
C GLN A 162 -15.04 -6.33 -10.10
N VAL A 163 -15.87 -6.78 -11.04
CA VAL A 163 -17.33 -6.88 -10.91
C VAL A 163 -17.58 -7.46 -9.52
N SER A 164 -18.22 -6.68 -8.64
CA SER A 164 -18.34 -7.09 -7.23
C SER A 164 -19.05 -8.44 -7.19
N ALA A 165 -18.77 -9.27 -6.17
CA ALA A 165 -19.37 -10.60 -6.08
C ALA A 165 -20.91 -10.55 -6.12
N GLY A 166 -21.48 -10.88 -7.28
CA GLY A 166 -22.91 -10.91 -7.57
C GLY A 166 -23.44 -9.78 -8.48
N ASP A 167 -22.59 -8.85 -8.91
CA ASP A 167 -22.91 -7.92 -10.00
C ASP A 167 -22.98 -8.69 -11.34
N LEU A 168 -23.82 -8.21 -12.26
CA LEU A 168 -24.02 -8.85 -13.55
C LEU A 168 -23.27 -8.08 -14.64
N LEU A 169 -22.31 -8.75 -15.28
CA LEU A 169 -21.62 -8.25 -16.46
C LEU A 169 -22.41 -8.61 -17.72
N ILE A 170 -22.64 -7.62 -18.58
CA ILE A 170 -23.34 -7.75 -19.87
C ILE A 170 -22.44 -7.19 -20.96
N HIS A 171 -22.25 -7.96 -22.03
CA HIS A 171 -21.55 -7.51 -23.23
C HIS A 171 -22.58 -7.08 -24.28
N LEU A 172 -22.52 -5.81 -24.67
CA LEU A 172 -23.35 -5.25 -25.74
C LEU A 172 -22.49 -5.10 -26.99
N ILE A 173 -22.97 -5.57 -28.14
CA ILE A 173 -22.28 -5.42 -29.41
C ILE A 173 -23.02 -4.38 -30.24
N SER A 174 -22.31 -3.36 -30.70
CA SER A 174 -22.81 -2.26 -31.50
C SER A 174 -21.91 -2.01 -32.72
N ASP A 175 -22.45 -1.37 -33.75
CA ASP A 175 -21.66 -0.94 -34.92
C ASP A 175 -20.81 0.31 -34.60
N ASP A 176 -21.27 1.14 -33.66
CA ASP A 176 -20.56 2.32 -33.17
C ASP A 176 -20.66 2.44 -31.63
N LEU A 177 -19.80 3.29 -31.05
CA LEU A 177 -19.81 3.61 -29.62
C LEU A 177 -20.83 4.71 -29.28
N GLY A 178 -21.22 5.53 -30.24
CA GLY A 178 -22.01 6.75 -30.00
C GLY A 178 -21.33 7.71 -29.00
N SER A 179 -22.14 8.35 -28.15
CA SER A 179 -21.68 9.29 -27.10
C SER A 179 -21.49 8.62 -25.73
N ILE A 180 -21.15 7.33 -25.72
CA ILE A 180 -21.02 6.55 -24.49
C ILE A 180 -19.61 6.69 -23.93
N SER A 181 -19.49 6.99 -22.63
CA SER A 181 -18.23 7.08 -21.92
C SER A 181 -18.14 6.05 -20.80
N ILE A 182 -16.91 5.65 -20.46
CA ILE A 182 -16.64 4.80 -19.29
C ILE A 182 -17.18 5.50 -18.05
N GLY A 183 -17.91 4.75 -17.20
CA GLY A 183 -18.56 5.27 -16.00
C GLY A 183 -19.94 5.89 -16.23
N ALA A 184 -20.40 6.03 -17.48
CA ALA A 184 -21.76 6.48 -17.76
C ALA A 184 -22.80 5.58 -17.08
N SER A 185 -23.83 6.19 -16.49
CA SER A 185 -24.85 5.46 -15.73
C SER A 185 -25.85 4.77 -16.66
N VAL A 186 -26.18 3.53 -16.34
CA VAL A 186 -27.18 2.72 -17.04
C VAL A 186 -28.47 2.82 -16.25
N TYR A 187 -29.56 3.18 -16.93
CA TYR A 187 -30.84 3.43 -16.29
C TYR A 187 -31.87 2.37 -16.66
N PHE A 188 -32.67 1.96 -15.67
CA PHE A 188 -33.88 1.19 -15.87
C PHE A 188 -35.02 1.86 -15.09
N LYS A 189 -36.12 2.20 -15.78
CA LYS A 189 -37.24 2.96 -15.19
C LYS A 189 -36.81 4.25 -14.47
N LYS A 190 -35.87 4.99 -15.05
CA LYS A 190 -35.26 6.22 -14.48
C LYS A 190 -34.44 6.02 -13.20
N LEU A 191 -34.19 4.79 -12.78
CA LEU A 191 -33.28 4.48 -11.68
C LEU A 191 -31.92 4.08 -12.24
N PRO A 192 -30.80 4.60 -11.69
CA PRO A 192 -29.48 4.10 -12.03
C PRO A 192 -29.36 2.67 -11.49
N VAL A 193 -29.07 1.72 -12.38
CA VAL A 193 -28.99 0.29 -12.06
C VAL A 193 -27.62 -0.31 -12.32
N GLY A 194 -26.71 0.47 -12.89
CA GLY A 194 -25.38 0.02 -13.28
C GLY A 194 -24.62 1.11 -13.99
N LYS A 195 -23.45 0.76 -14.52
CA LYS A 195 -22.55 1.67 -15.23
C LYS A 195 -21.88 0.99 -16.41
N ILE A 196 -21.51 1.79 -17.41
CA ILE A 196 -20.61 1.37 -18.47
C ILE A 196 -19.24 1.13 -17.86
N TYR A 197 -18.71 -0.04 -18.13
CA TYR A 197 -17.51 -0.57 -17.50
C TYR A 197 -16.29 -0.38 -18.40
N ASP A 198 -16.40 -0.77 -19.66
CA ASP A 198 -15.36 -0.63 -20.67
C ASP A 198 -15.98 -0.70 -22.09
N TYR A 199 -15.21 -0.37 -23.11
CA TYR A 199 -15.54 -0.68 -24.49
C TYR A 199 -14.30 -0.99 -25.31
N ARG A 200 -14.40 -1.96 -26.23
CA ARG A 200 -13.31 -2.39 -27.11
C ARG A 200 -13.81 -2.69 -28.51
N ILE A 201 -12.94 -2.59 -29.51
CA ILE A 201 -13.26 -3.05 -30.86
C ILE A 201 -12.96 -4.55 -30.93
N ASN A 202 -13.96 -5.36 -31.27
CA ASN A 202 -13.83 -6.80 -31.48
C ASN A 202 -13.22 -7.09 -32.87
N LYS A 203 -12.71 -8.31 -33.09
CA LYS A 203 -12.14 -8.83 -34.35
C LYS A 203 -13.03 -8.62 -35.58
N ASN A 204 -14.34 -8.49 -35.38
CA ASN A 204 -15.33 -8.23 -36.44
C ASN A 204 -15.56 -6.73 -36.72
N ASN A 205 -14.66 -5.86 -36.25
CA ASN A 205 -14.77 -4.39 -36.37
C ASN A 205 -16.06 -3.80 -35.78
N LYS A 206 -16.60 -4.46 -34.75
CA LYS A 206 -17.76 -4.01 -33.97
C LYS A 206 -17.31 -3.55 -32.59
N VAL A 207 -18.01 -2.59 -32.02
CA VAL A 207 -17.77 -2.10 -30.66
C VAL A 207 -18.45 -3.03 -29.67
N GLU A 208 -17.67 -3.64 -28.80
CA GLU A 208 -18.13 -4.43 -27.66
C GLU A 208 -18.07 -3.54 -26.42
N ILE A 209 -19.21 -3.31 -25.79
CA ILE A 209 -19.39 -2.44 -24.63
C ILE A 209 -19.71 -3.33 -23.43
N ASP A 210 -18.85 -3.28 -22.43
CA ASP A 210 -19.00 -4.00 -21.19
C ASP A 210 -19.82 -3.16 -20.22
N VAL A 211 -20.90 -3.74 -19.69
CA VAL A 211 -21.84 -3.06 -18.79
C VAL A 211 -21.96 -3.85 -17.50
N VAL A 212 -21.77 -3.18 -16.37
CA VAL A 212 -21.94 -3.78 -15.04
C VAL A 212 -23.25 -3.30 -14.43
N ILE A 213 -24.11 -4.25 -14.07
CA ILE A 213 -25.38 -4.02 -13.37
C ILE A 213 -25.22 -4.45 -11.92
N ASP A 214 -25.62 -3.59 -10.98
CA ASP A 214 -25.50 -3.88 -9.56
C ASP A 214 -26.32 -5.12 -9.20
N LYS A 215 -25.81 -5.94 -8.27
CA LYS A 215 -26.45 -7.17 -7.77
C LYS A 215 -27.93 -7.00 -7.41
N ALA A 216 -28.30 -5.84 -6.84
CA ALA A 216 -29.67 -5.53 -6.46
C ALA A 216 -30.65 -5.58 -7.65
N TYR A 217 -30.15 -5.29 -8.86
CA TYR A 217 -30.93 -5.19 -10.09
C TYR A 217 -30.69 -6.33 -11.09
N ALA A 218 -29.69 -7.18 -10.88
CA ALA A 218 -29.34 -8.30 -11.76
C ALA A 218 -30.56 -9.20 -12.13
N LYS A 219 -31.49 -9.41 -11.18
CA LYS A 219 -32.73 -10.18 -11.38
C LYS A 219 -33.73 -9.55 -12.37
N PHE A 220 -33.62 -8.26 -12.65
CA PHE A 220 -34.52 -7.55 -13.58
C PHE A 220 -34.01 -7.56 -15.02
N VAL A 221 -32.76 -7.99 -15.26
CA VAL A 221 -32.11 -7.94 -16.57
C VAL A 221 -32.72 -8.89 -17.59
N LYS A 222 -33.32 -10.02 -17.16
CA LYS A 222 -34.04 -10.95 -18.06
C LYS A 222 -35.18 -10.32 -18.87
N LYS A 223 -35.66 -9.12 -18.51
CA LYS A 223 -36.69 -8.36 -19.26
C LYS A 223 -36.13 -7.16 -20.05
N ILE A 224 -34.84 -6.88 -19.93
CA ILE A 224 -34.19 -5.74 -20.57
C ILE A 224 -33.72 -6.23 -21.94
N HIS A 225 -34.59 -6.15 -22.95
CA HIS A 225 -34.16 -6.31 -24.33
C HIS A 225 -33.08 -5.26 -24.62
N ALA A 226 -31.98 -5.69 -25.25
CA ALA A 226 -30.79 -4.90 -25.58
C ALA A 226 -31.09 -3.57 -26.30
N PHE A 227 -32.27 -3.45 -26.93
CA PHE A 227 -32.73 -2.26 -27.63
C PHE A 227 -33.11 -1.08 -26.70
N GLY A 228 -33.49 -1.34 -25.45
CA GLY A 228 -33.97 -0.29 -24.53
C GLY A 228 -32.87 0.55 -23.87
N ILE A 229 -31.64 -0.01 -23.76
CA ILE A 229 -30.51 0.66 -23.10
C ILE A 229 -29.95 1.77 -24.00
N LEU A 230 -29.90 1.56 -25.32
CA LEU A 230 -29.47 2.58 -26.28
C LEU A 230 -30.49 3.74 -26.41
N VAL A 231 -31.79 3.43 -26.33
CA VAL A 231 -32.87 4.41 -26.49
C VAL A 231 -33.05 5.31 -25.26
N ALA A 232 -32.69 4.85 -24.06
CA ALA A 232 -32.71 5.68 -22.87
C ALA A 232 -31.62 6.77 -22.90
N LEU A 233 -30.42 6.44 -23.40
CA LEU A 233 -29.29 7.38 -23.48
C LEU A 233 -29.51 8.48 -24.52
N THR A 234 -30.15 8.17 -25.65
CA THR A 234 -30.49 9.18 -26.67
C THR A 234 -31.60 10.13 -26.23
N ARG A 235 -32.56 9.69 -25.41
CA ARG A 235 -33.62 10.57 -24.90
C ARG A 235 -33.18 11.49 -23.78
N THR A 236 -32.22 11.10 -22.94
CA THR A 236 -31.75 11.96 -21.84
C THR A 236 -30.94 13.16 -22.34
N LEU A 237 -30.21 13.03 -23.45
CA LEU A 237 -29.49 14.17 -24.06
C LEU A 237 -30.43 15.16 -24.77
N ALA A 238 -31.56 14.70 -25.31
CA ALA A 238 -32.56 15.58 -25.93
C ALA A 238 -33.33 16.45 -24.92
N GLN A 239 -33.18 16.20 -23.61
CA GLN A 239 -33.90 16.93 -22.56
C GLN A 239 -32.99 17.87 -21.75
N GLN A 240 -31.70 17.97 -22.11
CA GLN A 240 -30.71 18.87 -21.51
C GLN A 240 -30.06 19.83 -22.54
N ALA A 241 -30.62 19.96 -23.74
CA ALA A 241 -30.28 20.98 -24.72
C ALA A 241 -31.38 22.05 -24.80
#